data_AF-A0AAD0W9A6-F1
#
_entry.id   AF-A0AAD0W9A6-F1
#
_cell.length_a   1.000
_cell.length_b   1.000
_cell.length_c   1.000
_cell.angle_alpha   90.00
_cell.angle_beta   90.00
_cell.angle_gamma   90.00
#
_symmetry.space_group_name_H-M   'P 1'
#
loop_
_entity.id
_entity.type
_entity.pdbx_description
1 polymer ?
#
loop_
_entity_poly.entity_id
_entity_poly.type
_entity_poly.pdbx_seq_one_letter_code
_entity_poly.pdbx_strand_id
1 'polypeptide(L)'
;MSEYKCTDCGKYKQPDRTKFSPGDTVTFSMTRATGRDTARSMLKTGKIEQIDGDIITVKVARLGAKEVHRSRLYPEDAPGALTYALMGSCKCDFKKVEA
;
A
#
# COMPACT_ATOMS: atom_id res chain seq x y z
N MET A 1 -1.18 15.61 -10.18
CA MET A 1 -2.64 15.39 -10.18
C MET A 1 -2.86 13.96 -9.74
N SER A 2 -3.60 13.72 -8.66
CA SER A 2 -3.62 12.43 -7.96
C SER A 2 -4.15 11.30 -8.85
N GLU A 3 -3.25 10.49 -9.43
CA GLU A 3 -3.59 9.39 -10.35
C GLU A 3 -4.56 8.37 -9.72
N TYR A 4 -4.60 8.33 -8.39
CA TYR A 4 -5.46 7.44 -7.62
C TYR A 4 -6.83 8.01 -7.29
N LYS A 5 -7.14 9.29 -7.58
CA LYS A 5 -8.46 9.87 -7.28
C LYS A 5 -9.42 9.65 -8.44
N CYS A 6 -10.49 8.91 -8.19
CA CYS A 6 -11.63 8.76 -9.09
C CYS A 6 -12.33 10.10 -9.26
N THR A 7 -12.36 10.65 -10.47
CA THR A 7 -13.13 11.85 -10.81
C THR A 7 -14.63 11.61 -10.76
N ASP A 8 -15.08 10.37 -11.02
CA ASP A 8 -16.49 10.00 -11.09
C ASP A 8 -17.15 9.88 -9.70
N CYS A 9 -16.36 9.49 -8.71
CA CYS A 9 -16.85 9.07 -7.39
C CYS A 9 -16.12 9.72 -6.22
N GLY A 10 -15.09 10.53 -6.49
CA GLY A 10 -14.28 11.21 -5.47
C GLY A 10 -13.41 10.29 -4.60
N LYS A 11 -13.55 8.97 -4.72
CA LYS A 11 -12.85 7.94 -3.93
C LYS A 11 -11.50 7.55 -4.52
N TYR A 12 -10.71 6.80 -3.77
CA TYR A 12 -9.40 6.36 -4.22
C TYR A 12 -9.44 4.99 -4.91
N LYS A 13 -8.89 4.88 -6.12
CA LYS A 13 -8.69 3.62 -6.84
C LYS A 13 -7.63 2.80 -6.14
N GLN A 14 -7.87 1.51 -5.88
CA GLN A 14 -6.85 0.65 -5.28
C GLN A 14 -5.59 0.68 -6.17
N PRO A 15 -4.40 0.79 -5.57
CA PRO A 15 -3.18 0.80 -6.36
C PRO A 15 -2.96 -0.56 -7.00
N ASP A 16 -2.40 -0.57 -8.20
CA ASP A 16 -1.93 -1.78 -8.88
C ASP A 16 -0.76 -2.38 -8.09
N ARG A 17 -1.05 -3.39 -7.26
CA ARG A 17 -0.07 -4.08 -6.40
C ARG A 17 0.76 -5.15 -7.13
N THR A 18 0.60 -5.26 -8.44
CA THR A 18 1.25 -6.25 -9.31
C THR A 18 2.37 -5.66 -10.16
N LYS A 19 2.51 -4.33 -10.21
CA LYS A 19 3.52 -3.63 -11.01
C LYS A 19 4.74 -3.18 -10.22
N PHE A 20 5.02 -3.83 -9.08
CA PHE A 20 6.19 -3.51 -8.29
C PHE A 20 7.46 -3.99 -8.99
N SER A 21 8.45 -3.10 -9.10
CA SER A 21 9.79 -3.43 -9.59
C SER A 21 10.84 -3.20 -8.49
N PRO A 22 11.97 -3.94 -8.50
CA PRO A 22 13.08 -3.63 -7.62
C PRO A 22 13.56 -2.20 -7.90
N GLY A 23 13.66 -1.40 -6.86
CA GLY A 23 13.98 0.02 -6.92
C GLY A 23 12.79 0.96 -6.76
N ASP A 24 11.55 0.47 -6.77
CA ASP A 24 10.38 1.31 -6.49
C ASP A 24 10.28 1.70 -5.01
N THR A 25 9.77 2.90 -4.76
CA THR A 25 9.46 3.38 -3.41
C THR A 25 8.03 3.02 -3.04
N VAL A 26 7.89 2.30 -1.92
CA VAL A 26 6.63 1.76 -1.44
C VAL A 26 6.44 2.12 0.04
N THR A 27 5.18 2.32 0.40
CA THR A 27 4.72 2.46 1.78
C THR A 27 4.00 1.21 2.25
N PHE A 28 4.21 0.84 3.50
CA PHE A 28 3.48 -0.23 4.16
C PHE A 28 3.16 0.11 5.60
N SER A 29 2.06 -0.44 6.11
CA SER A 29 1.71 -0.34 7.52
C SER A 29 2.39 -1.46 8.31
N MET A 30 3.20 -1.08 9.28
CA MET A 30 3.82 -2.00 10.23
C MET A 30 3.12 -1.85 11.58
N THR A 31 2.48 -2.93 12.03
CA THR A 31 1.87 -2.98 13.36
C THR A 31 2.85 -3.61 14.34
N ARG A 32 3.18 -2.89 15.41
CA ARG A 32 3.95 -3.41 16.53
C ARG A 32 3.06 -3.49 17.76
N ALA A 33 3.05 -4.64 18.43
CA ALA A 33 2.47 -4.76 19.76
C ALA A 33 3.30 -3.92 20.74
N THR A 34 2.65 -3.01 21.46
CA THR A 34 3.26 -2.16 22.49
C THR A 34 2.88 -2.61 23.91
N GLY A 35 1.95 -3.56 24.05
CA GLY A 35 1.51 -4.11 25.32
C GLY A 35 0.57 -5.31 25.13
N ARG A 36 -0.11 -5.73 26.21
CA ARG A 36 -0.99 -6.92 26.23
C ARG A 36 -2.24 -6.77 25.35
N ASP A 37 -2.73 -5.54 25.15
CA ASP A 37 -3.90 -5.23 24.31
C ASP A 37 -3.68 -4.02 23.37
N THR A 38 -2.47 -3.43 23.36
CA THR A 38 -2.18 -2.24 22.55
C THR A 38 -1.31 -2.58 21.36
N ALA A 39 -1.81 -2.26 20.17
CA ALA A 39 -1.09 -2.40 18.91
C ALA A 39 -0.92 -1.03 18.26
N ARG A 40 0.32 -0.64 18.00
CA ARG A 40 0.65 0.60 17.30
C ARG A 40 0.95 0.30 15.85
N SER A 41 0.06 0.74 14.97
CA SER A 41 0.27 0.72 13.52
C SER A 41 1.00 2.00 13.10
N MET A 42 2.14 1.84 12.44
CA MET A 42 2.91 2.93 11.85
C MET A 42 3.01 2.73 10.34
N LEU A 43 2.84 3.79 9.57
CA LEU A 43 3.24 3.77 8.17
C LEU A 43 4.76 3.92 8.06
N LYS A 44 5.35 3.08 7.23
CA LYS A 44 6.77 3.11 6.89
C LYS A 44 6.91 3.19 5.38
N THR A 45 7.84 4.03 4.94
CA THR A 45 8.26 4.15 3.56
C THR A 45 9.60 3.43 3.39
N GLY A 46 9.76 2.68 2.32
CA GLY A 46 11.00 2.01 1.98
C GLY A 46 11.09 1.72 0.49
N LYS A 47 12.25 1.26 0.06
CA LYS A 47 12.55 0.96 -1.34
C LYS A 47 12.61 -0.55 -1.54
N ILE A 48 12.03 -1.08 -2.61
CA ILE A 48 12.11 -2.51 -2.90
C ILE A 48 13.54 -2.86 -3.29
N GLU A 49 14.16 -3.82 -2.59
CA GLU A 49 15.46 -4.39 -2.98
C GLU A 49 15.24 -5.65 -3.83
N GLN A 50 14.31 -6.52 -3.43
CA GLN A 50 14.10 -7.81 -4.07
C GLN A 50 12.62 -8.21 -4.02
N ILE A 51 12.18 -8.94 -5.05
CA ILE A 51 10.83 -9.47 -5.17
C ILE A 51 10.97 -10.99 -5.28
N ASP A 52 10.42 -11.71 -4.31
CA ASP A 52 10.40 -13.17 -4.25
C ASP A 52 8.93 -13.63 -4.26
N GLY A 53 8.35 -13.66 -5.48
CA GLY A 53 6.94 -13.97 -5.68
C GLY A 53 6.01 -13.03 -4.91
N ASP A 54 5.37 -13.55 -3.86
CA ASP A 54 4.44 -12.80 -3.01
C ASP A 54 5.11 -12.04 -1.86
N ILE A 55 6.37 -12.33 -1.56
CA ILE A 55 7.16 -11.68 -0.52
C ILE A 55 8.11 -10.68 -1.18
N ILE A 56 8.06 -9.43 -0.72
CA ILE A 56 8.88 -8.35 -1.25
C ILE A 56 9.79 -7.85 -0.13
N THR A 57 11.09 -7.83 -0.39
CA THR A 57 12.10 -7.30 0.52
C THR A 57 12.21 -5.80 0.32
N VAL A 58 11.72 -5.05 1.31
CA VAL A 58 11.71 -3.59 1.31
C VAL A 58 12.75 -3.06 2.29
N LYS A 59 13.68 -2.25 1.80
CA LYS A 59 14.66 -1.53 2.61
C LYS A 59 14.04 -0.27 3.19
N VAL A 60 13.84 -0.27 4.50
CA VAL A 60 13.32 0.88 5.22
C VAL A 60 14.46 1.68 5.82
N ALA A 61 14.42 3.00 5.61
CA ALA A 61 15.34 3.92 6.26
C ALA A 61 15.29 3.72 7.78
N ARG A 62 16.45 3.49 8.41
CA ARG A 62 16.63 3.25 9.87
C ARG A 62 16.14 1.89 10.42
N LEU A 63 15.52 1.02 9.61
CA LEU A 63 15.07 -0.33 10.06
C LEU A 63 15.73 -1.49 9.30
N GLY A 64 16.41 -1.22 8.19
CA GLY A 64 17.03 -2.23 7.34
C GLY A 64 16.04 -2.90 6.38
N ALA A 65 16.44 -4.04 5.83
CA ALA A 65 15.59 -4.84 4.95
C ALA A 65 14.47 -5.53 5.75
N LYS A 66 13.24 -5.45 5.24
CA LYS A 66 12.05 -6.08 5.80
C LYS A 66 11.29 -6.80 4.71
N GLU A 67 10.99 -8.07 4.96
CA GLU A 67 10.13 -8.88 4.13
C GLU A 67 8.67 -8.49 4.42
N VAL A 68 7.96 -8.07 3.38
CA VAL A 68 6.58 -7.64 3.44
C VAL A 68 5.81 -8.31 2.32
N HIS A 69 4.65 -8.86 2.65
CA HIS A 69 3.77 -9.44 1.64
C HIS A 69 3.25 -8.37 0.67
N ARG A 70 3.23 -8.67 -0.63
CA ARG A 70 2.79 -7.73 -1.69
C ARG A 70 1.44 -7.07 -1.43
N SER A 71 0.52 -7.81 -0.80
CA SER A 71 -0.83 -7.35 -0.46
C SER A 71 -0.86 -6.20 0.56
N ARG A 72 0.23 -5.97 1.30
CA ARG A 72 0.36 -4.90 2.30
C ARG A 72 1.18 -3.71 1.79
N LEU A 73 1.66 -3.77 0.55
CA LEU A 73 2.43 -2.71 -0.07
C LEU A 73 1.54 -1.77 -0.86
N TYR A 74 1.86 -0.49 -0.75
CA TYR A 74 1.21 0.62 -1.43
C TYR A 74 2.33 1.43 -2.10
N PRO A 75 2.21 1.86 -3.36
CA PRO A 75 3.20 2.74 -3.96
C PRO A 75 3.22 4.10 -3.24
N GLU A 76 4.36 4.80 -3.25
CA GLU A 76 4.50 6.12 -2.60
C GLU A 76 3.47 7.15 -3.08
N ASP A 77 3.11 7.09 -4.36
CA ASP A 77 2.14 7.99 -4.97
C ASP A 77 0.67 7.66 -4.59
N ALA A 78 0.43 6.45 -4.06
CA ALA A 78 -0.89 6.05 -3.62
C ALA A 78 -1.20 6.52 -2.19
N PRO A 79 -2.50 6.80 -1.90
CA PRO A 79 -2.96 6.98 -0.54
C PRO A 79 -2.56 5.78 0.34
N GLY A 80 -2.06 6.04 1.53
CA GLY A 80 -1.67 4.95 2.44
C GLY A 80 -2.86 4.08 2.84
N ALA A 81 -2.57 2.91 3.43
CA ALA A 81 -3.59 1.98 3.93
C ALA A 81 -4.66 2.66 4.82
N LEU A 82 -4.24 3.64 5.63
CA LEU A 82 -5.16 4.43 6.48
C LEU A 82 -6.12 5.27 5.65
N THR A 83 -5.66 5.92 4.57
CA THR A 83 -6.52 6.74 3.73
C THR A 83 -7.58 5.90 3.02
N TYR A 84 -7.24 4.68 2.60
CA TYR A 84 -8.23 3.73 2.07
C TYR A 84 -9.22 3.25 3.15
N ALA A 85 -8.77 3.05 4.38
CA ALA A 85 -9.66 2.67 5.48
C ALA A 85 -10.63 3.81 5.87
N LEU A 86 -10.18 5.07 5.81
CA LEU A 86 -10.97 6.26 6.13
C LEU A 86 -11.91 6.70 5.00
N MET A 87 -11.43 6.76 3.76
CA MET A 87 -12.21 7.25 2.61
C MET A 87 -12.93 6.14 1.82
N GLY A 88 -12.56 4.87 2.04
CA GLY A 88 -13.04 3.75 1.26
C GLY A 88 -12.40 3.68 -0.13
N SER A 89 -12.49 2.50 -0.76
CA SER A 89 -12.03 2.29 -2.13
C SER A 89 -13.10 2.66 -3.16
N CYS A 90 -12.64 3.19 -4.30
CA CYS A 90 -13.44 3.32 -5.50
C CYS A 90 -13.84 1.93 -6.00
N LYS A 91 -15.13 1.73 -6.26
CA LYS A 91 -15.70 0.54 -6.92
C LYS A 91 -16.22 0.84 -8.32
N CYS A 92 -15.98 2.04 -8.87
CA CYS A 92 -16.55 2.43 -10.16
C CYS A 92 -16.07 1.56 -11.33
N ASP A 93 -14.92 0.89 -11.19
CA ASP A 93 -14.44 -0.06 -12.20
C ASP A 93 -15.36 -1.30 -12.34
N PHE A 94 -16.07 -1.68 -11.27
CA PHE A 94 -17.02 -2.79 -11.31
C PHE A 94 -18.34 -2.46 -12.03
N LYS A 95 -18.62 -1.19 -12.34
CA LYS A 95 -19.88 -0.80 -12.99
C LYS A 95 -19.84 -0.78 -14.52
N LYS A 96 -18.72 -1.13 -15.16
CA LYS A 96 -18.61 -1.21 -16.63
C LYS A 96 -18.82 -2.60 -17.22
N VAL A 97 -19.18 -3.61 -16.40
CA VAL A 97 -19.47 -4.98 -16.86
C VAL A 97 -20.90 -5.39 -16.51
N GLU A 98 -21.86 -4.53 -16.82
CA GLU A 98 -23.26 -4.94 -16.98
C GLU A 98 -23.80 -4.13 -18.17
N ALA A 99 -23.55 -4.66 -19.37
CA ALA A 99 -24.20 -4.27 -20.62
C ALA A 99 -25.08 -5.42 -21.06
#